data_AF-A0A928SCA9-F1
#
_entry.id   AF-A0A928SCA9-F1
#
_cell.length_a   1.000
_cell.length_b   1.000
_cell.length_c   1.000
_cell.angle_alpha   90.00
_cell.angle_beta   90.00
_cell.angle_gamma   90.00
#
_symmetry.space_group_name_H-M   'P 1'
#
loop_
_entity.id
_entity.type
_entity.pdbx_description
1 polymer ?
#
loop_
_entity_poly.entity_id
_entity_poly.type
_entity_poly.pdbx_seq_one_letter_code
_entity_poly.pdbx_strand_id
1 'polypeptide(L)'
;MPKFFRSSALGRMKLKPAKRRKMTKRYHLRNIQNLLTQGFTEPELRDLCFYELEFRPVHDQLPQGAGKTEIVRCLLEYAEQKVLLDALLSLAKKHNPGRYKQHQPYVIVSSARSPKKSP
;
A
#
# COMPACT_ATOMS: atom_id res chain seq x y z
N MET A 1 -28.49 -47.19 43.72
CA MET A 1 -28.44 -45.83 44.31
C MET A 1 -26.98 -45.38 44.38
N PRO A 2 -26.60 -44.08 44.34
CA PRO A 2 -27.19 -42.89 43.69
C PRO A 2 -26.14 -42.15 42.78
N LYS A 3 -26.56 -41.50 41.69
CA LYS A 3 -26.72 -40.03 41.48
C LYS A 3 -25.51 -39.27 40.91
N PHE A 4 -25.75 -38.72 39.71
CA PHE A 4 -25.46 -37.37 39.19
C PHE A 4 -24.14 -36.66 39.56
N PHE A 5 -23.50 -36.05 38.55
CA PHE A 5 -23.08 -34.64 38.43
C PHE A 5 -22.02 -34.57 37.30
N ARG A 6 -21.93 -33.60 36.41
CA ARG A 6 -22.69 -32.38 36.12
C ARG A 6 -22.24 -31.94 34.71
N SER A 7 -23.19 -31.44 33.93
CA SER A 7 -22.94 -30.66 32.72
C SER A 7 -22.00 -29.49 32.99
N SER A 8 -21.01 -29.31 32.12
CA SER A 8 -20.36 -28.02 31.94
C SER A 8 -20.55 -27.60 30.48
N ALA A 9 -21.68 -26.93 30.25
CA ALA A 9 -21.93 -26.19 29.03
C ALA A 9 -20.94 -25.02 28.97
N LEU A 10 -19.89 -25.17 28.17
CA LEU A 10 -19.03 -24.07 27.76
C LEU A 10 -19.85 -23.12 26.90
N GLY A 11 -20.39 -22.09 27.56
CA GLY A 11 -21.08 -20.98 26.91
C GLY A 11 -20.19 -20.37 25.84
N ARG A 12 -20.56 -20.58 24.58
CA ARG A 12 -20.02 -19.84 23.43
C ARG A 12 -20.40 -18.37 23.59
N MET A 13 -19.51 -17.58 24.20
CA MET A 13 -19.56 -16.14 24.12
C MET A 13 -19.46 -15.73 22.65
N LYS A 14 -20.59 -15.33 22.05
CA LYS A 14 -20.62 -14.65 20.74
C LYS A 14 -19.97 -13.28 20.92
N LEU A 15 -18.66 -13.22 20.72
CA LEU A 15 -17.93 -11.97 20.52
C LEU A 15 -18.54 -11.28 19.30
N LYS A 16 -19.24 -10.16 19.54
CA LYS A 16 -19.77 -9.30 18.48
C LYS A 16 -18.58 -8.81 17.65
N PRO A 17 -18.57 -8.96 16.31
CA PRO A 17 -17.47 -8.43 15.50
C PRO A 17 -17.48 -6.91 15.61
N ALA A 18 -16.45 -6.36 16.27
CA ALA A 18 -16.20 -4.93 16.27
C ALA A 18 -16.11 -4.47 14.82
N LYS A 19 -17.02 -3.57 14.43
CA LYS A 19 -17.09 -2.97 13.08
C LYS A 19 -15.82 -2.16 12.87
N ARG A 20 -14.75 -2.81 12.38
CA ARG A 20 -13.49 -2.15 12.00
C ARG A 20 -13.85 -1.08 10.98
N ARG A 21 -13.72 0.19 11.38
CA ARG A 21 -13.81 1.32 10.45
C ARG A 21 -12.74 1.07 9.39
N LYS A 22 -13.17 0.72 8.17
CA LYS A 22 -12.27 0.60 7.02
C LYS A 22 -11.73 2.01 6.74
N MET A 23 -10.52 2.29 7.20
CA MET A 23 -9.79 3.47 6.76
C MET A 23 -9.41 3.25 5.30
N THR A 24 -10.04 3.98 4.39
CA THR A 24 -9.64 4.01 2.99
C THR A 24 -8.46 4.95 2.86
N LYS A 25 -7.24 4.39 2.81
CA LYS A 25 -6.05 5.13 2.44
C LYS A 25 -6.19 5.54 0.97
N ARG A 26 -6.14 6.83 0.67
CA ARG A 26 -6.01 7.33 -0.71
C ARG A 26 -4.57 7.78 -0.93
N TYR A 27 -3.94 7.33 -2.02
CA TYR A 27 -2.56 7.68 -2.31
C TYR A 27 -2.48 8.91 -3.23
N HIS A 28 -1.53 9.82 -2.96
CA HIS A 28 -1.20 10.92 -3.85
C HIS A 28 -0.26 10.44 -4.96
N LEU A 29 -0.82 9.78 -5.97
CA LEU A 29 -0.04 9.18 -7.05
C LEU A 29 0.94 10.14 -7.72
N ARG A 30 0.54 11.41 -7.92
CA ARG A 30 1.43 12.45 -8.48
C ARG A 30 2.68 12.69 -7.63
N ASN A 31 2.56 12.67 -6.31
CA ASN A 31 3.69 12.86 -5.41
C ASN A 31 4.60 11.64 -5.40
N ILE A 32 4.02 10.43 -5.49
CA ILE A 32 4.77 9.18 -5.63
C ILE A 32 5.51 9.16 -6.97
N GLN A 33 4.85 9.55 -8.06
CA GLN A 33 5.46 9.66 -9.38
C GLN A 33 6.64 10.64 -9.38
N ASN A 34 6.47 11.83 -8.78
CA ASN A 34 7.54 12.82 -8.66
C ASN A 34 8.70 12.29 -7.83
N LEU A 35 8.41 11.62 -6.70
CA LEU A 35 9.41 10.97 -5.87
C LEU A 35 10.22 9.94 -6.66
N LEU A 36 9.59 9.10 -7.47
CA LEU A 36 10.28 8.07 -8.24
C LEU A 36 11.09 8.70 -9.38
N THR A 37 10.49 9.63 -10.11
CA THR A 37 11.11 10.31 -11.26
C THR A 37 12.33 11.13 -10.86
N GLN A 38 12.26 11.81 -9.72
CA GLN A 38 13.36 12.63 -9.22
C GLN A 38 14.31 11.81 -8.36
N GLY A 39 13.80 10.86 -7.59
CA GLY A 39 14.52 10.06 -6.60
C GLY A 39 15.42 8.99 -7.18
N PHE A 40 15.09 8.49 -8.36
CA PHE A 40 15.79 7.42 -9.04
C PHE A 40 16.22 7.84 -10.45
N THR A 41 17.34 7.29 -10.86
CA THR A 41 17.79 7.29 -12.25
C THR A 41 17.08 6.17 -13.03
N GLU A 42 17.14 6.24 -14.35
CA GLU A 42 16.59 5.17 -15.20
C GLU A 42 17.18 3.78 -14.92
N PRO A 43 18.51 3.59 -14.82
CA PRO A 43 19.08 2.27 -14.52
C PRO A 43 18.64 1.77 -13.14
N GLU A 44 18.61 2.63 -12.11
CA GLU A 44 18.16 2.22 -10.77
C GLU A 44 16.70 1.76 -10.75
N LEU A 45 15.82 2.36 -11.56
CA LEU A 45 14.44 1.89 -11.68
C LEU A 45 14.35 0.53 -12.36
N ARG A 46 15.17 0.29 -13.40
CA ARG A 46 15.24 -1.02 -14.06
C ARG A 46 15.77 -2.09 -13.11
N ASP A 47 16.81 -1.77 -12.35
CA ASP A 47 17.35 -2.64 -11.31
C ASP A 47 16.30 -2.93 -10.24
N LEU A 48 15.54 -1.93 -9.78
CA LEU A 48 14.45 -2.14 -8.83
C LEU A 48 13.41 -3.12 -9.39
N CYS A 49 12.98 -2.93 -10.63
CA CYS A 49 12.05 -3.86 -11.28
C CYS A 49 12.65 -5.27 -11.40
N PHE A 50 13.96 -5.40 -11.57
CA PHE A 50 14.62 -6.69 -11.76
C PHE A 50 14.85 -7.44 -10.44
N TYR A 51 15.34 -6.77 -9.40
CA TYR A 51 15.70 -7.37 -8.12
C TYR A 51 14.50 -7.58 -7.19
N GLU A 52 13.51 -6.70 -7.22
CA GLU A 52 12.33 -6.83 -6.37
C GLU A 52 11.32 -7.76 -7.03
N LEU A 53 11.15 -8.95 -6.44
CA LEU A 53 10.28 -10.01 -6.97
C LEU A 53 8.83 -9.54 -7.19
N GLU A 54 8.36 -8.59 -6.37
CA GLU A 54 7.02 -8.00 -6.49
C GLU A 54 6.86 -7.14 -7.75
N PHE A 55 7.96 -6.57 -8.28
CA PHE A 55 7.96 -5.67 -9.43
C PHE A 55 8.55 -6.28 -10.71
N ARG A 56 9.08 -7.50 -10.64
CA ARG A 56 9.58 -8.26 -11.82
C ARG A 56 8.60 -8.31 -12.99
N PRO A 57 7.28 -8.49 -12.79
CA PRO A 57 6.32 -8.46 -13.90
C PRO A 57 6.29 -7.13 -14.66
N VAL A 58 6.64 -6.03 -14.00
CA VAL A 58 6.77 -4.73 -14.68
C VAL A 58 7.95 -4.76 -15.64
N HIS A 59 9.10 -5.31 -15.21
CA HIS A 59 10.29 -5.42 -16.07
C HIS A 59 9.99 -6.19 -17.35
N ASP A 60 9.32 -7.35 -17.25
CA ASP A 60 8.92 -8.17 -18.40
C ASP A 60 7.92 -7.48 -19.34
N GLN A 61 7.14 -6.52 -18.84
CA GLN A 61 6.13 -5.78 -19.62
C GLN A 61 6.65 -4.46 -20.19
N LEU A 62 7.84 -4.02 -19.81
CA LEU A 62 8.39 -2.76 -20.31
C LEU A 62 8.73 -2.87 -21.80
N PRO A 63 8.35 -1.87 -22.62
CA PRO A 63 8.76 -1.84 -24.01
C PRO A 63 10.29 -1.72 -24.13
N GLN A 64 10.88 -2.30 -25.18
CA GLN A 64 12.29 -2.10 -25.48
C GLN A 64 12.57 -0.60 -25.68
N GLY A 65 13.57 -0.09 -24.96
CA GLY A 65 13.89 1.34 -24.98
C GLY A 65 12.95 2.22 -24.14
N ALA A 66 12.15 1.65 -23.22
CA ALA A 66 11.36 2.43 -22.27
C ALA A 66 12.24 3.44 -21.52
N GLY A 67 11.93 4.73 -21.69
CA GLY A 67 12.60 5.79 -20.94
C GLY A 67 12.11 5.85 -19.50
N LYS A 68 12.87 6.55 -18.65
CA LYS A 68 12.58 6.73 -17.21
C LYS A 68 11.11 7.00 -16.88
N THR A 69 10.50 7.95 -17.57
CA THR A 69 9.11 8.37 -17.31
C THR A 69 8.12 7.22 -17.53
N GLU A 70 8.35 6.42 -18.57
CA GLU A 70 7.49 5.29 -18.89
C GLU A 70 7.65 4.17 -17.88
N ILE A 71 8.89 3.91 -17.44
CA ILE A 71 9.16 2.93 -16.37
C ILE A 71 8.43 3.32 -15.09
N VAL A 72 8.52 4.59 -14.68
CA VAL A 72 7.81 5.07 -13.49
C VAL A 72 6.30 4.92 -13.65
N ARG A 73 5.75 5.22 -14.83
CA ARG A 73 4.31 5.09 -15.11
C ARG A 73 3.86 3.64 -14.99
N CYS A 74 4.52 2.71 -15.69
CA CYS A 74 4.19 1.28 -15.64
C CYS A 74 4.29 0.74 -14.22
N LEU A 75 5.34 1.11 -13.49
CA LEU A 75 5.55 0.64 -12.13
C LEU A 75 4.48 1.17 -11.16
N LEU A 76 4.07 2.43 -11.32
CA LEU A 76 3.05 3.03 -10.48
C LEU A 76 1.65 2.47 -10.78
N GLU A 77 1.33 2.25 -12.05
CA GLU A 77 0.08 1.60 -12.48
C GLU A 77 -0.01 0.17 -11.94
N TYR A 78 1.07 -0.61 -12.07
CA TYR A 78 1.16 -1.96 -11.52
C TYR A 78 1.02 -1.97 -9.99
N ALA A 79 1.72 -1.05 -9.31
CA ALA A 79 1.67 -0.94 -7.85
C ALA A 79 0.27 -0.55 -7.35
N GLU A 80 -0.46 0.28 -8.10
CA GLU A 80 -1.85 0.62 -7.79
C GLU A 80 -2.77 -0.60 -7.95
N GLN A 81 -2.66 -1.31 -9.07
CA GLN A 81 -3.49 -2.49 -9.35
C GLN A 81 -3.26 -3.63 -8.36
N LYS A 82 -2.01 -3.82 -7.90
CA LYS A 82 -1.63 -4.89 -6.96
C LYS A 82 -1.61 -4.46 -5.49
N VAL A 83 -1.96 -3.20 -5.19
CA VAL A 83 -1.94 -2.64 -3.82
C VAL A 83 -0.52 -2.68 -3.20
N LEU A 84 0.51 -2.52 -4.03
CA LEU A 84 1.93 -2.53 -3.65
C LEU A 84 2.51 -1.11 -3.45
N LEU A 85 1.67 -0.06 -3.48
CA LEU A 85 2.12 1.33 -3.28
C LEU A 85 2.83 1.55 -1.93
N ASP A 86 2.44 0.83 -0.88
CA ASP A 86 3.08 0.92 0.44
C ASP A 86 4.50 0.30 0.40
N ALA A 87 4.65 -0.85 -0.27
CA ALA A 87 5.95 -1.50 -0.49
C ALA A 87 6.86 -0.60 -1.33
N LEU A 88 6.34 -0.01 -2.41
CA LEU A 88 7.05 0.93 -3.25
C LEU A 88 7.53 2.16 -2.48
N LEU A 89 6.68 2.74 -1.63
CA LEU A 89 7.06 3.86 -0.75
C LEU A 89 8.11 3.45 0.27
N SER A 90 8.05 2.22 0.79
CA SER A 90 9.05 1.68 1.72
C SER A 90 10.42 1.54 1.05
N LEU A 91 10.46 1.03 -0.19
CA LEU A 91 11.68 0.96 -1.01
C LEU A 91 12.23 2.36 -1.30
N ALA A 92 11.39 3.28 -1.76
CA ALA A 92 11.79 4.66 -2.02
C ALA A 92 12.35 5.36 -0.77
N LYS A 93 11.78 5.10 0.41
CA LYS A 93 12.29 5.61 1.68
C LYS A 93 13.66 5.01 2.06
N LYS A 94 13.87 3.72 1.82
CA LYS A 94 15.16 3.06 2.08
C LYS A 94 16.25 3.57 1.14
N HIS A 95 15.91 3.75 -0.14
CA HIS A 95 16.85 4.21 -1.16
C HIS A 95 17.24 5.68 -0.98
N ASN A 96 16.24 6.57 -0.85
CA ASN A 96 16.49 8.00 -0.72
C ASN A 96 15.57 8.65 0.34
N PRO A 97 15.96 8.58 1.62
CA PRO A 97 15.14 9.13 2.71
C PRO A 97 15.01 10.65 2.65
N GLY A 98 15.97 11.36 2.04
CA GLY A 98 15.94 12.82 1.87
C GLY A 98 14.80 13.25 0.96
N ARG A 99 14.78 12.74 -0.27
CA ARG A 99 13.70 13.01 -1.24
C ARG A 99 12.36 12.46 -0.78
N TYR A 100 12.36 11.32 -0.10
CA TYR A 100 11.15 10.78 0.52
C TYR A 100 10.50 11.76 1.51
N LYS A 101 11.25 12.60 2.23
CA LYS A 101 10.65 13.62 3.09
C LYS A 101 10.13 14.82 2.29
N GLN A 102 10.81 15.19 1.20
CA GLN A 102 10.49 16.37 0.39
C GLN A 102 9.18 16.24 -0.40
N HIS A 103 8.82 15.04 -0.86
CA HIS A 103 7.60 14.84 -1.67
C HIS A 103 6.37 14.42 -0.85
N GLN A 104 6.41 14.52 0.48
CA GLN A 104 5.21 14.35 1.29
C GLN A 104 4.18 15.45 0.96
N PRO A 105 2.86 15.15 1.04
CA PRO A 105 2.23 13.93 1.57
C PRO A 105 2.01 12.82 0.51
N TYR A 106 2.07 11.55 0.92
CA TYR A 106 1.81 10.39 0.06
C TYR A 106 0.45 9.72 0.27
N VAL A 107 -0.12 9.85 1.48
CA VAL A 107 -1.37 9.23 1.87
C VAL A 107 -2.31 10.29 2.42
N ILE A 108 -3.50 10.36 1.84
CA ILE A 108 -4.64 11.09 2.40
C ILE A 108 -5.42 10.09 3.24
N VAL A 109 -5.39 10.30 4.55
CA VAL A 109 -6.25 9.56 5.47
C VAL A 109 -7.56 10.34 5.58
N SER A 110 -8.51 10.03 4.70
CA SER A 110 -9.87 10.53 4.86
C SER A 110 -10.56 9.72 5.95
N SER A 111 -10.51 10.22 7.19
CA SER A 111 -11.45 9.76 8.21
C SER A 111 -12.83 10.19 7.74
N ALA A 112 -13.70 9.23 7.41
CA ALA A 112 -15.09 9.50 7.08
C ALA A 112 -15.71 10.24 8.29
N ARG A 113 -15.72 11.58 8.23
CA ARG A 113 -16.46 12.41 9.17
C ARG A 113 -17.92 12.08 8.94
N SER A 114 -18.56 11.47 9.93
CA SER A 114 -20.01 11.35 9.98
C SER A 114 -20.61 12.74 9.68
N PRO A 115 -21.62 12.87 8.80
CA PRO A 115 -22.32 14.14 8.64
C PRO A 115 -22.94 14.48 10.00
N LYS A 116 -22.47 15.55 10.65
CA LYS A 116 -23.18 16.13 11.78
C LYS A 116 -24.48 16.68 11.21
N LYS A 117 -25.58 16.03 11.57
CA LYS A 117 -26.95 16.51 11.36
C LYS A 117 -27.03 17.94 11.90
N SER A 118 -27.38 18.88 11.03
CA SER A 118 -27.58 20.29 11.32
C SER A 118 -28.69 20.48 12.36
N PRO A 119 -28.63 21.52 13.21
CA PRO A 119 -29.80 22.03 13.93
C PRO A 119 -30.82 22.65 12.96
#